data_AF-A0A419E3H1-F1
#
_entry.id   AF-A0A419E3H1-F1
#
_cell.length_a   1.000
_cell.length_b   1.000
_cell.length_c   1.000
_cell.angle_alpha   90.00
_cell.angle_beta   90.00
_cell.angle_gamma   90.00
#
_symmetry.space_group_name_H-M   'P 1'
#
loop_
_entity.id
_entity.type
_entity.pdbx_description
1 polymer ?
#
loop_
_entity_poly.entity_id
_entity_poly.type
_entity_poly.pdbx_seq_one_letter_code
_entity_poly.pdbx_strand_id
1 'polypeptide(L)'
;MTPADFIPLETNARRRHRRRRSSGEMRIYFISAGGRIKIGSSVNPEVRVADIQSILPDPLTVIAIVPGTRAFERAIHRRLKHKRTRGEWFIDCDEVRRSISSIVEMGPSAIGLGAMPESQPREIGAPKACSQDGAVVSLARLLHPMSRRAIDRLAAEAGVSPRIALRAASAIAVSADNYFRLCCAMGFDPVTRMRDEPRPVGRFDADMLSLGMRLARRLYGHTMRQAASSMHSSASGVCRLESGLQVSISTIINACFYIGVHPFDYLVMAPVSRETGH
;
A
#
# COMPACT_ATOMS: atom_id res chain seq x y z
N MET A 1 46.22 26.46 37.23
CA MET A 1 44.78 26.38 36.91
C MET A 1 44.55 27.13 35.62
N THR A 2 44.39 26.38 34.53
CA THR A 2 44.07 26.90 33.19
C THR A 2 42.95 26.03 32.61
N PRO A 3 41.90 26.63 32.04
CA PRO A 3 40.76 25.93 31.47
C PRO A 3 41.04 25.59 30.00
N ALA A 4 41.34 24.33 29.72
CA ALA A 4 41.34 23.80 28.37
C ALA A 4 41.12 22.29 28.45
N ASP A 5 39.86 21.86 28.38
CA ASP A 5 39.41 20.54 27.91
C ASP A 5 37.86 20.49 27.84
N PHE A 6 37.26 21.53 27.25
CA PHE A 6 35.85 21.52 26.87
C PHE A 6 35.77 21.08 25.41
N ILE A 7 35.52 19.79 25.17
CA ILE A 7 35.22 19.26 23.83
C ILE A 7 33.76 19.62 23.52
N PRO A 8 33.46 20.43 22.49
CA PRO A 8 32.09 20.72 22.10
C PRO A 8 31.44 19.44 21.54
N LEU A 9 30.26 19.09 22.04
CA LEU A 9 29.34 18.21 21.34
C LEU A 9 28.88 18.91 20.06
N GLU A 10 29.63 18.73 18.97
CA GLU A 10 29.19 19.12 17.65
C GLU A 10 27.83 18.48 17.35
N THR A 11 26.87 19.35 17.10
CA THR A 11 25.52 19.07 16.63
C THR A 11 25.57 18.33 15.30
N ASN A 12 25.44 17.02 15.37
CA ASN A 12 25.46 16.08 14.23
C ASN A 12 24.16 16.14 13.38
N ALA A 13 23.63 17.33 13.16
CA ALA A 13 22.46 17.61 12.35
C ALA A 13 22.87 17.85 10.88
N ARG A 14 23.48 16.86 10.23
CA ARG A 14 23.68 16.83 8.75
C ARG A 14 24.38 15.57 8.21
N ARG A 15 24.25 14.39 8.83
CA ARG A 15 24.59 13.15 8.11
C ARG A 15 23.45 12.77 7.18
N ARG A 16 23.64 13.15 5.90
CA ARG A 16 22.91 12.71 4.73
C ARG A 16 22.80 11.19 4.71
N HIS A 17 21.80 10.67 5.40
CA HIS A 17 21.34 9.30 5.23
C HIS A 17 20.55 9.27 3.93
N ARG A 18 21.30 9.15 2.84
CA ARG A 18 20.85 8.60 1.55
C ARG A 18 20.38 7.18 1.87
N ARG A 19 19.19 7.08 2.48
CA ARG A 19 18.51 5.84 2.80
C ARG A 19 18.21 5.17 1.48
N ARG A 20 19.11 4.29 1.03
CA ARG A 20 18.72 3.09 0.32
C ARG A 20 17.48 2.59 1.05
N ARG A 21 16.32 2.70 0.43
CA ARG A 21 15.09 2.09 0.91
C ARG A 21 15.34 0.60 0.81
N SER A 22 15.98 0.03 1.86
CA SER A 22 15.85 -1.39 2.11
C SER A 22 14.35 -1.67 2.06
N SER A 23 13.98 -2.63 1.24
CA SER A 23 12.62 -3.13 1.17
C SER A 23 12.33 -3.86 2.48
N GLY A 24 12.31 -3.11 3.58
CA GLY A 24 12.35 -3.66 4.93
C GLY A 24 11.13 -4.53 5.12
N GLU A 25 11.37 -5.81 5.36
CA GLU A 25 10.33 -6.74 5.74
C GLU A 25 9.66 -6.23 7.01
N MET A 26 8.34 -6.36 7.06
CA MET A 26 7.58 -6.06 8.26
C MET A 26 8.07 -6.99 9.39
N ARG A 27 8.30 -6.43 10.57
CA ARG A 27 8.75 -7.15 11.77
C ARG A 27 7.85 -6.82 12.94
N ILE A 28 7.59 -7.80 13.78
CA ILE A 28 6.89 -7.64 15.07
C ILE A 28 7.94 -7.38 16.15
N TYR A 29 7.69 -6.40 17.00
CA TYR A 29 8.55 -6.08 18.14
C TYR A 29 7.80 -6.14 19.45
N PHE A 30 8.52 -6.56 20.49
CA PHE A 30 8.05 -6.68 21.86
C PHE A 30 8.95 -5.81 22.74
N ILE A 31 8.39 -4.80 23.41
CA ILE A 31 9.14 -3.93 24.32
C ILE A 31 8.47 -3.89 25.70
N SER A 32 9.26 -3.94 26.78
CA SER A 32 8.78 -3.76 28.15
C SER A 32 9.04 -2.34 28.64
N ALA A 33 8.07 -1.77 29.37
CA ALA A 33 8.16 -0.48 30.06
C ALA A 33 7.16 -0.45 31.22
N GLY A 34 7.61 -0.06 32.42
CA GLY A 34 6.72 0.17 33.57
C GLY A 34 5.78 -1.00 33.91
N GLY A 35 6.27 -2.25 33.86
CA GLY A 35 5.47 -3.45 34.13
C GLY A 35 4.44 -3.80 33.05
N ARG A 36 4.62 -3.27 31.83
CA ARG A 36 3.77 -3.56 30.67
C ARG A 36 4.61 -3.92 29.47
N ILE A 37 4.05 -4.74 28.58
CA ILE A 37 4.67 -5.10 27.30
C ILE A 37 3.86 -4.49 26.16
N LYS A 38 4.50 -3.75 25.27
CA LYS A 38 3.92 -3.31 24.00
C LYS A 38 4.27 -4.30 22.89
N ILE A 39 3.26 -4.63 22.08
CA ILE A 39 3.41 -5.49 20.91
C ILE A 39 3.00 -4.66 19.68
N GLY A 40 3.93 -4.44 18.76
CA GLY A 40 3.67 -3.66 17.54
C GLY A 40 4.36 -4.22 16.31
N SER A 41 4.01 -3.71 15.13
CA SER A 41 4.68 -4.03 13.86
C SER A 41 5.33 -2.81 13.21
N SER A 42 6.49 -2.98 12.58
CA SER A 42 7.20 -1.94 11.82
C SER A 42 8.16 -2.53 10.79
N VAL A 43 8.38 -1.82 9.68
CA VAL A 43 9.48 -2.10 8.73
C VAL A 43 10.86 -1.73 9.31
N ASN A 44 10.88 -0.85 10.32
CA ASN A 44 12.07 -0.43 11.04
C ASN A 44 11.74 -0.31 12.54
N PRO A 45 11.68 -1.45 13.26
CA PRO A 45 11.37 -1.47 14.69
C PRO A 45 12.36 -0.66 15.52
N GLU A 46 13.64 -0.61 15.14
CA GLU A 46 14.68 0.07 15.89
C GLU A 46 14.41 1.59 15.97
N VAL A 47 14.12 2.21 14.83
CA VAL A 47 13.69 3.62 14.78
C VAL A 47 12.39 3.81 15.55
N ARG A 48 11.43 2.89 15.40
CA ARG A 48 10.14 3.00 16.08
C ARG A 48 10.27 2.92 17.61
N VAL A 49 11.16 2.08 18.13
CA VAL A 49 11.45 1.97 19.56
C VAL A 49 12.10 3.25 20.07
N ALA A 50 13.07 3.81 19.34
CA ALA A 50 13.65 5.11 19.68
C ALA A 50 12.60 6.24 19.72
N ASP A 51 11.70 6.27 18.74
CA ASP A 51 10.60 7.24 18.71
C ASP A 51 9.68 7.08 19.95
N ILE A 52 9.39 5.84 20.36
CA ILE A 52 8.57 5.58 21.55
C ILE A 52 9.33 5.98 22.84
N GLN A 53 10.65 5.75 22.91
CA GLN A 53 11.45 6.16 24.07
C GLN A 53 11.41 7.68 24.26
N SER A 54 11.40 8.46 23.18
CA SER A 54 11.40 9.93 23.28
C SER A 54 10.14 10.52 23.92
N ILE A 55 9.04 9.76 23.97
CA ILE A 55 7.75 10.19 24.53
C ILE A 55 7.38 9.47 25.83
N LEU A 56 8.18 8.50 26.27
CA LEU A 56 7.95 7.78 27.52
C LEU A 56 9.05 8.11 28.54
N PRO A 57 8.67 8.44 29.79
CA PRO A 57 9.64 8.69 30.85
C PRO A 57 10.35 7.39 31.30
N ASP A 58 9.66 6.25 31.22
CA ASP A 58 10.22 4.96 31.62
C ASP A 58 11.19 4.41 30.56
N PRO A 59 12.30 3.76 30.96
CA PRO A 59 13.22 3.12 30.02
C PRO A 59 12.57 1.92 29.34
N LEU A 60 12.72 1.83 28.02
CA LEU A 60 12.27 0.71 27.20
C LEU A 60 13.31 -0.40 27.19
N THR A 61 12.86 -1.64 27.39
CA THR A 61 13.68 -2.84 27.15
C THR A 61 13.13 -3.59 25.95
N VAL A 62 13.95 -3.79 24.91
CA VAL A 62 13.58 -4.65 23.76
C VAL A 62 13.67 -6.11 24.19
N ILE A 63 12.53 -6.80 24.19
CA ILE A 63 12.44 -8.22 24.54
C ILE A 63 12.80 -9.08 23.32
N ALA A 64 12.15 -8.81 22.19
CA ALA A 64 12.35 -9.56 20.96
C ALA A 64 11.90 -8.75 19.73
N ILE A 65 12.47 -9.09 18.58
CA ILE A 65 12.03 -8.65 17.26
C ILE A 65 11.99 -9.89 16.38
N VAL A 66 10.84 -10.17 15.77
CA VAL A 66 10.64 -11.35 14.91
C VAL A 66 10.08 -10.94 13.54
N PRO A 67 10.40 -11.67 12.46
CA PRO A 67 9.72 -11.48 11.17
C PRO A 67 8.20 -11.66 11.32
N GLY A 68 7.40 -10.85 10.61
CA GLY A 68 5.96 -11.00 10.71
C GLY A 68 5.11 -9.99 9.93
N THR A 69 3.82 -10.26 9.85
CA THR A 69 2.85 -9.40 9.15
C THR A 69 1.91 -8.71 10.12
N ARG A 70 1.15 -7.72 9.64
CA ARG A 70 0.04 -7.13 10.43
C ARG A 70 -1.03 -8.16 10.78
N ALA A 71 -1.23 -9.20 9.97
CA ALA A 71 -2.12 -10.30 10.30
C ALA A 71 -1.57 -11.09 11.50
N PHE A 72 -0.26 -11.33 11.54
CA PHE A 72 0.41 -11.98 12.66
C PHE A 72 0.27 -11.15 13.95
N GLU A 73 0.57 -9.85 13.91
CA GLU A 73 0.36 -8.93 15.03
C GLU A 73 -1.08 -9.00 15.57
N ARG A 74 -2.08 -8.88 14.69
CA ARG A 74 -3.50 -8.95 15.06
C ARG A 74 -3.86 -10.26 15.73
N ALA A 75 -3.27 -11.38 15.29
CA ALA A 75 -3.51 -12.68 15.88
C ALA A 75 -2.91 -12.79 17.30
N ILE A 76 -1.69 -12.26 17.51
CA ILE A 76 -1.08 -12.14 18.85
C ILE A 76 -1.98 -11.28 19.76
N HIS A 77 -2.42 -10.13 19.26
CA HIS A 77 -3.32 -9.21 19.96
C HIS A 77 -4.67 -9.83 20.32
N ARG A 78 -5.21 -10.73 19.49
CA ARG A 78 -6.44 -11.47 19.79
C ARG A 78 -6.20 -12.53 20.86
N ARG A 79 -5.12 -13.30 20.76
CA ARG A 79 -4.75 -14.33 21.74
C ARG A 79 -4.54 -13.74 23.14
N LEU A 80 -3.92 -12.57 23.23
CA LEU A 80 -3.61 -11.90 24.49
C LEU A 80 -4.63 -10.81 24.89
N LYS A 81 -5.82 -10.80 24.27
CA LYS A 81 -6.83 -9.74 24.46
C LYS A 81 -7.20 -9.54 25.94
N HIS A 82 -7.29 -10.61 26.72
CA HIS A 82 -7.62 -10.58 28.15
C HIS A 82 -6.52 -10.00 29.04
N LYS A 83 -5.28 -9.89 28.53
CA LYS A 83 -4.15 -9.26 29.24
C LYS A 83 -3.88 -7.82 28.78
N ARG A 84 -4.70 -7.28 27.88
CA ARG A 84 -4.54 -5.93 27.33
C ARG A 84 -4.92 -4.88 28.38
N THR A 85 -4.06 -3.90 28.60
CA THR A 85 -4.31 -2.78 29.52
C THR A 85 -4.87 -1.57 28.77
N ARG A 86 -4.09 -1.01 27.83
CA ARG A 86 -4.49 0.15 27.03
C ARG A 86 -3.87 0.11 25.64
N GLY A 87 -4.71 0.13 24.60
CA GLY A 87 -4.25 0.11 23.22
C GLY A 87 -3.46 -1.16 22.90
N GLU A 88 -2.17 -0.99 22.58
CA GLU A 88 -1.24 -2.07 22.22
C GLU A 88 -0.37 -2.53 23.40
N TRP A 89 -0.71 -2.10 24.63
CA TRP A 89 0.00 -2.48 25.85
C TRP A 89 -0.72 -3.61 26.59
N PHE A 90 0.07 -4.55 27.10
CA PHE A 90 -0.36 -5.76 27.82
C PHE A 90 0.32 -5.81 29.18
N ILE A 91 -0.30 -6.49 30.16
CA ILE A 91 0.30 -6.73 31.48
C ILE A 91 1.58 -7.55 31.30
N ASP A 92 2.70 -7.14 31.91
CA ASP A 92 3.92 -7.94 31.95
C ASP A 92 3.78 -9.07 32.99
N CYS A 93 3.31 -10.24 32.54
CA CYS A 93 3.13 -11.42 33.37
C CYS A 93 3.59 -12.71 32.67
N ASP A 94 3.72 -13.80 33.41
CA ASP A 94 4.26 -15.08 32.92
C ASP A 94 3.52 -15.63 31.70
N GLU A 95 2.20 -15.41 31.61
CA GLU A 95 1.40 -15.87 30.48
C GLU A 95 1.75 -15.13 29.18
N VAL A 96 1.98 -13.81 29.27
CA VAL A 96 2.41 -12.99 28.13
C VAL A 96 3.84 -13.35 27.76
N ARG A 97 4.75 -13.49 28.73
CA ARG A 97 6.15 -13.87 28.49
C ARG A 97 6.30 -15.26 27.88
N ARG A 98 5.53 -16.24 28.34
CA ARG A 98 5.47 -17.58 27.72
C ARG A 98 5.00 -17.51 26.27
N SER A 99 3.97 -16.70 26.00
CA SER A 99 3.48 -16.52 24.63
C SER A 99 4.52 -15.87 23.72
N ILE A 100 5.27 -14.87 24.21
CA ILE A 100 6.37 -14.25 23.46
C ILE A 100 7.48 -15.26 23.19
N SER A 101 7.88 -16.04 24.20
CA SER A 101 8.92 -17.08 24.05
C SER A 101 8.52 -18.12 23.00
N SER A 102 7.26 -18.60 23.06
CA SER A 102 6.69 -19.50 22.06
C SER A 102 6.73 -18.91 20.64
N ILE A 103 6.45 -17.61 20.49
CA ILE A 103 6.51 -16.91 19.21
C ILE A 103 7.94 -16.76 18.69
N VAL A 104 8.91 -16.51 19.58
CA VAL A 104 10.33 -16.42 19.20
C VAL A 104 10.86 -17.77 18.72
N GLU A 105 10.45 -18.86 19.37
CA GLU A 105 10.88 -20.21 19.04
C GLU A 105 10.17 -20.81 17.81
N MET A 106 8.84 -20.67 17.73
CA MET A 106 8.01 -21.35 16.73
C MET A 106 7.41 -20.41 15.67
N GLY A 107 7.65 -19.10 15.77
CA GLY A 107 7.10 -18.12 14.83
C GLY A 107 5.56 -18.08 14.81
N PRO A 108 4.94 -17.86 13.63
CA PRO A 108 3.49 -17.82 13.46
C PRO A 108 2.75 -19.08 13.93
N SER A 109 3.38 -20.24 13.85
CA SER A 109 2.79 -21.52 14.27
C SER A 109 2.44 -21.56 15.76
N ALA A 110 3.13 -20.77 16.60
CA ALA A 110 2.88 -20.66 18.04
C ALA A 110 1.45 -20.24 18.40
N ILE A 111 0.75 -19.56 17.50
CA ILE A 111 -0.59 -19.02 17.74
C ILE A 111 -1.67 -19.65 16.86
N GLY A 112 -1.38 -20.81 16.27
CA GLY A 112 -2.34 -21.53 15.41
C GLY A 112 -2.61 -20.84 14.08
N LEU A 113 -1.75 -19.90 13.66
CA LEU A 113 -1.65 -19.56 12.26
C LEU A 113 -0.89 -20.72 11.63
N GLY A 114 -1.53 -21.49 10.74
CA GLY A 114 -0.84 -22.51 9.95
C GLY A 114 0.40 -21.91 9.28
N ALA A 115 1.37 -22.76 8.90
CA ALA A 115 2.60 -22.34 8.23
C ALA A 115 2.29 -21.22 7.23
N MET A 116 2.82 -20.01 7.50
CA MET A 116 2.54 -18.87 6.64
C MET A 116 2.95 -19.29 5.22
N PRO A 117 2.09 -19.10 4.20
CA PRO A 117 2.54 -19.29 2.84
C PRO A 117 3.73 -18.37 2.64
N GLU A 118 4.85 -18.99 2.31
CA GLU A 118 6.14 -18.38 2.04
C GLU A 118 5.92 -17.15 1.14
N SER A 119 6.11 -15.96 1.73
CA SER A 119 6.02 -14.64 1.09
C SER A 119 4.97 -14.51 -0.02
N GLN A 120 3.69 -14.33 0.34
CA GLN A 120 2.78 -13.71 -0.63
C GLN A 120 3.28 -12.28 -0.96
N PRO A 121 3.21 -11.85 -2.24
CA PRO A 121 3.67 -10.55 -2.66
C PRO A 121 3.02 -9.44 -1.84
N ARG A 122 3.87 -8.56 -1.31
CA ARG A 122 3.60 -7.30 -0.59
C ARG A 122 2.12 -6.87 -0.62
N GLU A 123 1.47 -6.86 0.55
CA GLU A 123 0.26 -6.06 0.77
C GLU A 123 0.59 -4.59 0.50
N ILE A 124 0.42 -4.13 -0.74
CA ILE A 124 0.38 -2.70 -1.08
C ILE A 124 -0.81 -2.15 -0.30
N GLY A 125 -0.59 -1.36 0.75
CA GLY A 125 -1.68 -0.89 1.60
C GLY A 125 -2.79 -0.26 0.75
N ALA A 126 -4.01 -0.82 0.84
CA ALA A 126 -5.15 -0.34 0.09
C ALA A 126 -5.28 1.19 0.23
N PRO A 127 -5.43 1.93 -0.88
CA PRO A 127 -5.49 3.38 -0.82
C PRO A 127 -6.70 3.83 0.02
N LYS A 128 -6.46 4.77 0.95
CA LYS A 128 -7.48 5.37 1.81
C LYS A 128 -8.58 5.99 0.92
N ALA A 129 -9.83 5.57 1.11
CA ALA A 129 -10.97 6.07 0.34
C ALA A 129 -11.10 7.60 0.48
N CYS A 130 -11.08 8.31 -0.65
CA CYS A 130 -11.35 9.74 -0.74
C CYS A 130 -12.62 9.92 -1.58
N SER A 131 -13.48 10.87 -1.20
CA SER A 131 -14.85 11.06 -1.71
C SER A 131 -14.96 11.76 -3.08
N GLN A 132 -13.83 11.97 -3.76
CA GLN A 132 -13.73 12.30 -5.18
C GLN A 132 -12.87 11.21 -5.83
N ASP A 133 -12.97 10.99 -7.14
CA ASP A 133 -12.17 9.97 -7.85
C ASP A 133 -10.68 10.30 -7.68
N GLY A 134 -10.09 9.86 -6.56
CA GLY A 134 -8.83 10.35 -6.03
C GLY A 134 -7.67 10.03 -6.97
N ALA A 135 -7.88 9.04 -7.84
CA ALA A 135 -7.04 8.72 -8.98
C ALA A 135 -6.90 9.90 -9.95
N VAL A 136 -8.01 10.52 -10.37
CA VAL A 136 -8.02 11.67 -11.30
C VAL A 136 -7.41 12.89 -10.63
N VAL A 137 -7.73 13.15 -9.36
CA VAL A 137 -7.12 14.27 -8.61
C VAL A 137 -5.60 14.07 -8.45
N SER A 138 -5.15 12.84 -8.23
CA SER A 138 -3.72 12.53 -8.12
C SER A 138 -3.01 12.79 -9.45
N LEU A 139 -3.59 12.37 -10.57
CA LEU A 139 -3.06 12.66 -11.91
C LEU A 139 -3.05 14.16 -12.20
N ALA A 140 -4.14 14.87 -11.87
CA ALA A 140 -4.26 16.32 -12.05
C ALA A 140 -3.11 17.08 -11.36
N ARG A 141 -2.74 16.69 -10.13
CA ARG A 141 -1.62 17.30 -9.40
C ARG A 141 -0.28 17.13 -10.09
N LEU A 142 -0.08 16.02 -10.81
CA LEU A 142 1.15 15.77 -11.57
C LEU A 142 1.18 16.57 -12.87
N LEU A 143 0.01 16.77 -13.49
CA LEU A 143 -0.14 17.53 -14.73
C LEU A 143 -0.15 19.05 -14.51
N HIS A 144 -0.66 19.53 -13.37
CA HIS A 144 -0.81 20.95 -13.06
C HIS A 144 0.47 21.80 -13.22
N PRO A 145 1.67 21.36 -12.78
CA PRO A 145 2.90 22.14 -12.98
C PRO A 145 3.43 22.11 -14.43
N MET A 146 2.84 21.32 -15.33
CA MET A 146 3.32 21.18 -16.70
C MET A 146 2.84 22.35 -17.57
N SER A 147 3.71 22.86 -18.44
CA SER A 147 3.32 23.83 -19.46
C SER A 147 2.33 23.21 -20.46
N ARG A 148 1.53 24.04 -21.12
CA ARG A 148 0.59 23.56 -22.16
C ARG A 148 1.28 22.72 -23.23
N ARG A 149 2.44 23.17 -23.74
CA ARG A 149 3.24 22.41 -24.72
C ARG A 149 3.69 21.05 -24.18
N ALA A 150 4.01 20.96 -22.89
CA ALA A 150 4.37 19.68 -22.27
C ALA A 150 3.17 18.73 -22.15
N ILE A 151 1.99 19.26 -21.82
CA ILE A 151 0.74 18.48 -21.81
C ILE A 151 0.38 17.99 -23.21
N ASP A 152 0.53 18.83 -24.23
CA ASP A 152 0.23 18.44 -25.62
C ASP A 152 1.19 17.34 -26.12
N ARG A 153 2.48 17.41 -25.78
CA ARG A 153 3.45 16.33 -26.08
C ARG A 153 3.10 15.03 -25.35
N LEU A 154 2.81 15.10 -24.06
CA LEU A 154 2.38 13.93 -23.28
C LEU A 154 1.10 13.30 -23.86
N ALA A 155 0.15 14.14 -24.29
CA ALA A 155 -1.09 13.66 -24.92
C ALA A 155 -0.80 12.89 -26.21
N ALA A 156 0.12 13.40 -27.05
CA ALA A 156 0.56 12.72 -28.26
C ALA A 156 1.25 11.38 -27.94
N GLU A 157 2.17 11.35 -26.97
CA GLU A 157 2.84 10.11 -26.51
C GLU A 157 1.86 9.08 -25.97
N ALA A 158 0.83 9.51 -25.23
CA ALA A 158 -0.22 8.64 -24.72
C ALA A 158 -1.25 8.23 -25.80
N GLY A 159 -1.19 8.78 -27.01
CA GLY A 159 -2.22 8.58 -28.03
C GLY A 159 -3.61 9.05 -27.58
N VAL A 160 -3.68 10.15 -26.84
CA VAL A 160 -4.93 10.79 -26.38
C VAL A 160 -5.04 12.20 -26.94
N SER A 161 -6.26 12.71 -27.13
CA SER A 161 -6.41 14.10 -27.59
C SER A 161 -5.89 15.10 -26.55
N PRO A 162 -5.27 16.24 -26.96
CA PRO A 162 -4.84 17.29 -26.02
C PRO A 162 -5.98 17.79 -25.12
N ARG A 163 -7.21 17.87 -25.65
CA ARG A 163 -8.40 18.25 -24.89
C ARG A 163 -8.67 17.33 -23.71
N ILE A 164 -8.46 16.02 -23.87
CA ILE A 164 -8.64 15.04 -22.79
C ILE A 164 -7.55 15.18 -21.73
N ALA A 165 -6.29 15.36 -22.15
CA ALA A 165 -5.18 15.56 -21.21
C ALA A 165 -5.38 16.82 -20.34
N LEU A 166 -5.90 17.90 -20.92
CA LEU A 166 -6.23 19.12 -20.18
C LEU A 166 -7.39 18.93 -19.22
N ARG A 167 -8.42 18.18 -19.62
CA ARG A 167 -9.51 17.81 -18.71
C ARG A 167 -8.95 17.07 -17.49
N ALA A 168 -8.06 16.09 -17.71
CA ALA A 168 -7.38 15.40 -16.62
C ALA A 168 -6.55 16.35 -15.75
N ALA A 169 -5.82 17.29 -16.35
CA ALA A 169 -5.05 18.31 -15.63
C ALA A 169 -5.93 19.24 -14.76
N SER A 170 -7.17 19.47 -15.18
CA SER A 170 -8.18 20.22 -14.42
C SER A 170 -9.00 19.36 -13.45
N ALA A 171 -8.55 18.13 -13.16
CA ALA A 171 -9.26 17.15 -12.32
C ALA A 171 -10.69 16.83 -12.80
N ILE A 172 -10.98 17.02 -14.09
CA ILE A 172 -12.24 16.64 -14.71
C ILE A 172 -12.16 15.15 -15.06
N ALA A 173 -13.24 14.40 -14.77
CA ALA A 173 -13.33 12.99 -15.08
C ALA A 173 -13.06 12.72 -16.58
N VAL A 174 -12.27 11.67 -16.80
CA VAL A 174 -11.90 11.10 -18.11
C VAL A 174 -12.21 9.60 -18.11
N SER A 175 -12.27 8.97 -19.28
CA SER A 175 -12.46 7.50 -19.34
C SER A 175 -11.26 6.77 -18.74
N ALA A 176 -11.49 5.55 -18.24
CA ALA A 176 -10.45 4.69 -17.68
C ALA A 176 -9.31 4.45 -18.68
N ASP A 177 -9.65 4.21 -19.96
CA ASP A 177 -8.66 4.06 -21.03
C ASP A 177 -7.71 5.25 -21.08
N ASN A 178 -8.25 6.46 -21.29
CA ASN A 178 -7.46 7.69 -21.36
C ASN A 178 -6.65 7.96 -20.07
N TYR A 179 -7.23 7.65 -18.91
CA TYR A 179 -6.53 7.78 -17.63
C TYR A 179 -5.27 6.90 -17.59
N PHE A 180 -5.41 5.61 -17.90
CA PHE A 180 -4.27 4.68 -17.87
C PHE A 180 -3.24 4.99 -18.96
N ARG A 181 -3.66 5.46 -20.15
CA ARG A 181 -2.74 5.92 -21.19
C ARG A 181 -1.86 7.08 -20.72
N LEU A 182 -2.49 8.09 -20.10
CA LEU A 182 -1.77 9.22 -19.54
C LEU A 182 -0.81 8.78 -18.43
N CYS A 183 -1.25 7.88 -17.54
CA CYS A 183 -0.39 7.34 -16.48
C CYS A 183 0.83 6.59 -17.07
N CYS A 184 0.64 5.75 -18.09
CA CYS A 184 1.73 5.03 -18.75
C CYS A 184 2.75 5.97 -19.39
N ALA A 185 2.28 6.97 -20.17
CA ALA A 185 3.16 7.94 -20.82
C ALA A 185 3.95 8.79 -19.81
N MET A 186 3.37 9.09 -18.65
CA MET A 186 4.06 9.82 -17.58
C MET A 186 5.07 8.96 -16.81
N GLY A 187 5.08 7.64 -17.00
CA GLY A 187 5.77 6.71 -16.10
C GLY A 187 5.22 6.86 -14.68
N PHE A 188 3.89 6.83 -14.52
CA PHE A 188 3.21 6.95 -13.24
C PHE A 188 2.37 5.70 -12.97
N ASP A 189 2.62 5.05 -11.84
CA ASP A 189 1.83 3.91 -11.39
C ASP A 189 0.57 4.40 -10.65
N PRO A 190 -0.63 4.07 -11.15
CA PRO A 190 -1.89 4.53 -10.56
C PRO A 190 -2.21 3.88 -9.21
N VAL A 191 -1.62 2.71 -8.91
CA VAL A 191 -1.80 1.98 -7.66
C VAL A 191 -0.85 2.53 -6.59
N THR A 192 0.45 2.52 -6.87
CA THR A 192 1.46 2.93 -5.86
C THR A 192 1.63 4.44 -5.77
N ARG A 193 1.12 5.19 -6.76
CA ARG A 193 1.30 6.64 -6.92
C ARG A 193 2.76 7.06 -7.00
N MET A 194 3.60 6.18 -7.52
CA MET A 194 5.04 6.38 -7.67
C MET A 194 5.38 6.50 -9.16
N ARG A 195 6.58 7.02 -9.44
CA ARG A 195 7.13 6.93 -10.80
C ARG A 195 7.53 5.48 -11.09
N ASP A 196 7.17 5.02 -12.28
CA ASP A 196 7.47 3.70 -12.83
C ASP A 196 8.01 3.86 -14.26
N GLU A 197 8.59 2.79 -14.80
CA GLU A 197 9.03 2.79 -16.20
C GLU A 197 7.83 2.90 -17.15
N PRO A 198 7.90 3.72 -18.21
CA PRO A 198 6.84 3.80 -19.22
C PRO A 198 6.56 2.41 -19.81
N ARG A 199 5.28 2.06 -19.90
CA ARG A 199 4.82 0.78 -20.48
C ARG A 199 4.07 1.02 -21.79
N PRO A 200 4.14 0.08 -22.75
CA PRO A 200 3.35 0.18 -23.97
C PRO A 200 1.86 0.20 -23.63
N VAL A 201 1.11 1.06 -24.33
CA VAL A 201 -0.27 1.40 -23.96
C VAL A 201 -1.24 0.59 -24.80
N GLY A 202 -1.97 -0.32 -24.14
CA GLY A 202 -3.10 -1.06 -24.73
C GLY A 202 -4.45 -0.36 -24.52
N ARG A 203 -5.52 -0.96 -25.04
CA ARG A 203 -6.89 -0.61 -24.68
C ARG A 203 -7.26 -1.30 -23.37
N PHE A 204 -7.91 -0.58 -22.47
CA PHE A 204 -8.40 -1.18 -21.22
C PHE A 204 -9.55 -2.16 -21.47
N ASP A 205 -9.38 -3.42 -21.05
CA ASP A 205 -10.36 -4.50 -21.19
C ASP A 205 -11.20 -4.63 -19.92
N ALA A 206 -12.37 -3.96 -19.94
CA ALA A 206 -13.31 -3.97 -18.83
C ALA A 206 -13.99 -5.33 -18.63
N ASP A 207 -14.10 -6.15 -19.69
CA ASP A 207 -14.75 -7.45 -19.63
C ASP A 207 -13.85 -8.47 -18.92
N MET A 208 -12.55 -8.43 -19.23
CA MET A 208 -11.54 -9.21 -18.51
C MET A 208 -11.48 -8.83 -17.02
N LEU A 209 -11.54 -7.55 -16.70
CA LEU A 209 -11.61 -7.12 -15.29
C LEU A 209 -12.89 -7.62 -14.61
N SER A 210 -14.04 -7.53 -15.27
CA SER A 210 -15.32 -8.02 -14.77
C SER A 210 -15.28 -9.53 -14.49
N LEU A 211 -14.70 -10.31 -15.40
CA LEU A 211 -14.47 -11.74 -15.21
C LEU A 211 -13.54 -12.01 -14.02
N GLY A 212 -12.40 -11.31 -13.96
CA GLY A 212 -11.45 -11.41 -12.85
C GLY A 212 -12.10 -11.12 -11.50
N MET A 213 -12.95 -10.08 -11.43
CA MET A 213 -13.68 -9.71 -10.22
C MET A 213 -14.62 -10.83 -9.74
N ARG A 214 -15.40 -11.42 -10.66
CA ARG A 214 -16.33 -12.52 -10.35
C ARG A 214 -15.59 -13.76 -9.86
N LEU A 215 -14.47 -14.10 -10.49
CA LEU A 215 -13.64 -15.25 -10.11
C LEU A 215 -13.00 -15.03 -8.74
N ALA A 216 -12.33 -13.89 -8.53
CA ALA A 216 -11.70 -13.55 -7.26
C ALA A 216 -12.72 -13.57 -6.11
N ARG A 217 -13.90 -12.96 -6.31
CA ARG A 217 -14.96 -13.00 -5.30
C ARG A 217 -15.44 -14.41 -4.97
N ARG A 218 -15.61 -15.27 -5.97
CA ARG A 218 -16.00 -16.67 -5.78
C ARG A 218 -14.91 -17.46 -5.04
N LEU A 219 -13.64 -17.26 -5.39
CA LEU A 219 -12.50 -17.93 -4.75
C LEU A 219 -12.34 -17.53 -3.28
N TYR A 220 -12.56 -16.26 -2.96
CA TYR A 220 -12.53 -15.78 -1.56
C TYR A 220 -13.80 -16.13 -0.76
N GLY A 221 -14.82 -16.73 -1.38
CA GLY A 221 -16.10 -16.99 -0.72
C GLY A 221 -16.83 -15.71 -0.25
N HIS A 222 -16.56 -14.57 -0.90
CA HIS A 222 -17.11 -13.29 -0.50
C HIS A 222 -18.49 -13.04 -1.12
N THR A 223 -19.40 -12.52 -0.31
CA THR A 223 -20.62 -11.85 -0.80
C THR A 223 -20.28 -10.53 -1.49
N MET A 224 -21.21 -9.99 -2.27
CA MET A 224 -21.02 -8.70 -2.95
C MET A 224 -20.75 -7.55 -1.95
N ARG A 225 -21.42 -7.56 -0.78
CA ARG A 225 -21.18 -6.56 0.29
C ARG A 225 -19.79 -6.71 0.92
N GLN A 226 -19.32 -7.94 1.14
CA GLN A 226 -17.97 -8.18 1.67
C GLN A 226 -16.91 -7.73 0.66
N ALA A 227 -17.06 -8.08 -0.61
CA ALA A 227 -16.17 -7.62 -1.67
C ALA A 227 -16.13 -6.09 -1.77
N ALA A 228 -17.31 -5.44 -1.73
CA ALA A 228 -17.40 -3.98 -1.72
C ALA A 228 -16.68 -3.34 -0.52
N SER A 229 -16.83 -3.92 0.67
CA SER A 229 -16.11 -3.50 1.87
C SER A 229 -14.59 -3.64 1.72
N SER A 230 -14.12 -4.79 1.21
CA SER A 230 -12.70 -5.05 0.94
C SER A 230 -12.10 -4.10 -0.11
N MET A 231 -12.88 -3.73 -1.13
CA MET A 231 -12.48 -2.78 -2.17
C MET A 231 -12.63 -1.32 -1.77
N HIS A 232 -13.17 -1.03 -0.57
CA HIS A 232 -13.58 0.33 -0.20
C HIS A 232 -14.48 0.99 -1.26
N SER A 233 -15.40 0.21 -1.85
CA SER A 233 -16.35 0.67 -2.85
C SER A 233 -17.79 0.38 -2.39
N SER A 234 -18.78 0.90 -3.11
CA SER A 234 -20.18 0.59 -2.85
C SER A 234 -20.55 -0.76 -3.45
N ALA A 235 -21.52 -1.46 -2.87
CA ALA A 235 -22.05 -2.71 -3.43
C ALA A 235 -22.59 -2.50 -4.85
N SER A 236 -23.17 -1.33 -5.14
CA SER A 236 -23.60 -0.94 -6.49
C SER A 236 -22.43 -0.79 -7.46
N GLY A 237 -21.31 -0.20 -7.00
CA GLY A 237 -20.08 -0.10 -7.79
C GLY A 237 -19.52 -1.48 -8.16
N VAL A 238 -19.51 -2.43 -7.21
CA VAL A 238 -19.11 -3.81 -7.47
C VAL A 238 -20.08 -4.51 -8.43
N CYS A 239 -21.39 -4.37 -8.24
CA CYS A 239 -22.39 -4.95 -9.12
C CYS A 239 -22.23 -4.48 -10.57
N ARG A 240 -22.06 -3.16 -10.76
CA ARG A 240 -21.81 -2.57 -12.08
C ARG A 240 -20.53 -3.10 -12.70
N LEU A 241 -19.45 -3.20 -11.92
CA LEU A 241 -18.18 -3.74 -12.38
C LEU A 241 -18.32 -5.20 -12.84
N GLU A 242 -18.96 -6.08 -12.06
CA GLU A 242 -19.20 -7.48 -12.44
C GLU A 242 -20.14 -7.64 -13.65
N SER A 243 -20.87 -6.58 -13.99
CA SER A 243 -21.74 -6.52 -15.17
C SER A 243 -21.07 -5.89 -16.38
N GLY A 244 -19.77 -5.56 -16.31
CA GLY A 244 -19.05 -4.86 -17.39
C GLY A 244 -19.49 -3.42 -17.61
N LEU A 245 -20.23 -2.83 -16.68
CA LEU A 245 -20.69 -1.45 -16.78
C LEU A 245 -19.61 -0.45 -16.36
N GLN A 246 -19.69 0.76 -16.90
CA GLN A 246 -18.77 1.84 -16.51
C GLN A 246 -18.87 2.15 -15.01
N VAL A 247 -17.69 2.26 -14.40
CA VAL A 247 -17.47 2.61 -13.00
C VAL A 247 -16.34 3.65 -12.89
N SER A 248 -16.15 4.24 -11.70
CA SER A 248 -15.08 5.20 -11.47
C SER A 248 -13.69 4.56 -11.56
N ILE A 249 -12.67 5.37 -11.85
CA ILE A 249 -11.28 4.89 -11.97
C ILE A 249 -10.79 4.34 -10.63
N SER A 250 -11.15 4.98 -9.52
CA SER A 250 -10.85 4.45 -8.17
C SER A 250 -11.48 3.07 -7.93
N THR A 251 -12.70 2.82 -8.43
CA THR A 251 -13.32 1.48 -8.33
C THR A 251 -12.52 0.45 -9.12
N ILE A 252 -12.04 0.81 -10.32
CA ILE A 252 -11.20 -0.06 -11.16
C ILE A 252 -9.88 -0.38 -10.44
N ILE A 253 -9.18 0.62 -9.92
CA ILE A 253 -7.91 0.44 -9.21
C ILE A 253 -8.10 -0.46 -7.97
N ASN A 254 -9.16 -0.21 -7.19
CA ASN A 254 -9.44 -1.02 -6.01
C ASN A 254 -9.86 -2.46 -6.37
N ALA A 255 -10.52 -2.67 -7.51
CA ALA A 255 -10.83 -4.01 -8.00
C ALA A 255 -9.57 -4.76 -8.41
N CYS A 256 -8.66 -4.11 -9.14
CA CYS A 256 -7.37 -4.68 -9.50
C CYS A 256 -6.57 -5.10 -8.25
N PHE A 257 -6.56 -4.23 -7.23
CA PHE A 257 -5.95 -4.54 -5.94
C PHE A 257 -6.61 -5.73 -5.24
N TYR A 258 -7.95 -5.79 -5.23
CA TYR A 258 -8.70 -6.92 -4.65
C TYR A 258 -8.43 -8.25 -5.37
N ILE A 259 -8.28 -8.22 -6.70
CA ILE A 259 -7.97 -9.40 -7.52
C ILE A 259 -6.48 -9.80 -7.35
N GLY A 260 -5.61 -8.86 -6.97
CA GLY A 260 -4.16 -9.09 -6.89
C GLY A 260 -3.46 -8.97 -8.24
N VAL A 261 -4.03 -8.22 -9.19
CA VAL A 261 -3.51 -8.02 -10.55
C VAL A 261 -3.30 -6.53 -10.78
N HIS A 262 -2.24 -6.13 -11.49
CA HIS A 262 -1.96 -4.72 -11.74
C HIS A 262 -2.95 -4.17 -12.79
N PRO A 263 -3.45 -2.91 -12.70
CA PRO A 263 -4.37 -2.36 -13.69
C PRO A 263 -3.84 -2.39 -15.13
N PHE A 264 -2.51 -2.28 -15.29
CA PHE A 264 -1.88 -2.37 -16.61
C PHE A 264 -1.90 -3.76 -17.24
N ASP A 265 -2.12 -4.82 -16.46
CA ASP A 265 -2.25 -6.18 -16.99
C ASP A 265 -3.60 -6.40 -17.70
N TYR A 266 -4.56 -5.48 -17.50
CA TYR A 266 -5.82 -5.41 -18.24
C TYR A 266 -5.75 -4.49 -19.48
N LEU A 267 -4.56 -3.98 -19.82
CA LEU A 267 -4.36 -3.23 -21.06
C LEU A 267 -4.01 -4.22 -22.17
N VAL A 268 -4.97 -4.51 -23.03
CA VAL A 268 -4.77 -5.40 -24.18
C VAL A 268 -4.18 -4.58 -25.32
N MET A 269 -3.00 -4.97 -25.81
CA MET A 269 -2.42 -4.39 -27.02
C MET A 269 -3.45 -4.49 -28.14
N ALA A 270 -3.82 -3.36 -28.76
CA ALA A 270 -4.64 -3.41 -29.94
C ALA A 270 -3.92 -4.29 -30.98
N PRO A 271 -4.61 -5.20 -31.68
CA PRO A 271 -3.98 -5.94 -32.75
C PRO A 271 -3.36 -4.91 -33.69
N VAL A 272 -2.06 -5.03 -33.95
CA VAL A 272 -1.37 -4.19 -34.92
C VAL A 272 -2.13 -4.41 -36.22
N SER A 273 -2.90 -3.41 -36.64
CA SER A 273 -3.56 -3.42 -37.94
C SER A 273 -2.43 -3.62 -38.93
N ARG A 274 -2.29 -4.83 -39.46
CA ARG A 274 -1.35 -5.09 -40.56
C ARG A 274 -1.86 -4.18 -41.65
N GLU A 275 -1.13 -3.10 -41.94
CA GLU A 275 -1.40 -2.27 -43.09
C GLU A 275 -1.47 -3.22 -44.27
N THR A 276 -2.69 -3.42 -44.77
CA THR A 276 -2.94 -4.11 -46.02
C THR A 276 -2.33 -3.20 -47.07
N GLY A 277 -1.05 -3.43 -47.38
CA GLY A 277 -0.34 -2.76 -48.45
C GLY A 277 -1.14 -2.97 -49.74
N HIS A 278 -1.76 -1.88 -50.19
CA HIS A 278 -2.33 -1.73 -51.51
C HIS A 278 -1.39 -0.87 -52.35
#